data_AF-A0A507FG58-F1
#
_entry.id   AF-A0A507FG58-F1
#
_cell.length_a   1.000
_cell.length_b   1.000
_cell.length_c   1.000
_cell.angle_alpha   90.00
_cell.angle_beta   90.00
_cell.angle_gamma   90.00
#
_symmetry.space_group_name_H-M   'P 1'
#
loop_
_entity.id
_entity.type
_entity.pdbx_description
1 polymer ?
#
loop_
_entity_poly.entity_id
_entity_poly.type
_entity_poly.pdbx_seq_one_letter_code
_entity_poly.pdbx_strand_id
1 'polypeptide(L)'
;MGTRYEASILRYKPADDITRYVSDWLLRHISKLDNSPHIEIEAKLGILLDKRSSQRLFISSVETEAVISQNEMRFIRFQSDMTIDQHGNFNRLLNKAVADLKGAVKYTHRYEVDTFYPPSRGEAERVRVSVDKKTDEVIATIQKKRIADLNVYNPSSKLDYRISLNMEVPAEMPYSDQDAIYSRDKDRMSYVYQAVQIDLTQVTDSIKNEKVHELEVELASSETLLREKEKLDNRQPNQFQEIVGVLLNNVRVLAKEANKFQR
;
A
#
# COMPACT_ATOMS: atom_id res chain seq x y z
N MET A 1 29.38 -28.17 -14.30
CA MET A 1 28.29 -27.16 -14.39
C MET A 1 26.99 -27.92 -14.26
N GLY A 2 26.30 -27.80 -13.12
CA GLY A 2 25.07 -28.53 -12.85
C GLY A 2 23.95 -28.06 -13.78
N THR A 3 23.27 -29.00 -14.41
CA THR A 3 22.11 -28.74 -15.27
C THR A 3 21.05 -27.95 -14.50
N ARG A 4 20.73 -26.75 -14.99
CA ARG A 4 19.66 -25.91 -14.45
C ARG A 4 18.33 -26.52 -14.90
N TYR A 5 17.42 -26.81 -13.96
CA TYR A 5 16.09 -27.30 -14.30
C TYR A 5 15.33 -26.25 -15.14
N GLU A 6 14.64 -26.70 -16.20
CA GLU A 6 13.70 -25.85 -16.95
C GLU A 6 12.47 -25.53 -16.06
N ALA A 7 11.84 -24.37 -16.26
CA ALA A 7 10.74 -23.91 -15.40
C ALA A 7 9.48 -24.79 -15.48
N SER A 8 9.22 -25.37 -16.66
CA SER A 8 8.15 -26.33 -16.93
C SER A 8 8.42 -27.03 -18.27
N ILE A 9 7.67 -28.10 -18.59
CA ILE A 9 7.72 -28.77 -19.91
C ILE A 9 7.38 -27.82 -21.07
N LEU A 10 6.66 -26.73 -20.79
CA LEU A 10 6.30 -25.69 -21.76
C LEU A 10 7.28 -24.51 -21.75
N ARG A 11 8.39 -24.61 -21.03
CA ARG A 11 9.47 -23.60 -20.95
C ARG A 11 9.04 -22.21 -20.49
N TYR A 12 7.93 -22.11 -19.76
CA TYR A 12 7.53 -20.89 -19.08
C TYR A 12 7.19 -21.17 -17.61
N LYS A 13 7.36 -20.14 -16.76
CA LYS A 13 6.93 -20.18 -15.36
C LYS A 13 5.56 -19.49 -15.26
N PRO A 14 4.48 -20.18 -14.86
CA PRO A 14 3.21 -19.52 -14.61
C PRO A 14 3.35 -18.56 -13.42
N ALA A 15 2.62 -17.44 -13.48
CA ALA A 15 2.45 -16.59 -12.31
C ALA A 15 1.70 -17.34 -11.20
N ASP A 16 2.00 -17.04 -9.94
CA ASP A 16 1.24 -17.59 -8.83
C ASP A 16 -0.20 -17.06 -8.83
N ASP A 17 -1.10 -17.83 -8.23
CA ASP A 17 -2.54 -17.57 -8.27
C ASP A 17 -2.92 -16.21 -7.68
N ILE A 18 -2.23 -15.77 -6.61
CA ILE A 18 -2.50 -14.47 -6.00
C ILE A 18 -2.04 -13.35 -6.92
N THR A 19 -0.83 -13.42 -7.48
CA THR A 19 -0.34 -12.41 -8.44
C THR A 19 -1.26 -12.28 -9.64
N ARG A 20 -1.72 -13.41 -10.20
CA ARG A 20 -2.73 -13.40 -11.29
C ARG A 20 -4.03 -12.74 -10.83
N TYR A 21 -4.60 -13.18 -9.71
CA TYR A 21 -5.88 -12.67 -9.20
C TYR A 21 -5.83 -11.16 -8.92
N VAL A 22 -4.75 -10.68 -8.30
CA VAL A 22 -4.54 -9.25 -8.01
C VAL A 22 -4.39 -8.46 -9.30
N SER A 23 -3.65 -8.98 -10.29
CA SER A 23 -3.49 -8.33 -11.59
C SER A 23 -4.85 -8.17 -12.29
N ASP A 24 -5.64 -9.24 -12.35
CA ASP A 24 -6.99 -9.23 -12.95
C ASP A 24 -7.95 -8.31 -12.16
N TRP A 25 -7.81 -8.25 -10.84
CA TRP A 25 -8.57 -7.35 -9.99
C TRP A 25 -8.21 -5.89 -10.27
N LEU A 26 -6.93 -5.54 -10.37
CA LEU A 26 -6.48 -4.19 -10.70
C LEU A 26 -6.95 -3.79 -12.10
N LEU A 27 -6.74 -4.63 -13.13
CA LEU A 27 -7.18 -4.35 -14.50
C LEU A 27 -8.67 -4.00 -14.57
N ARG A 28 -9.53 -4.79 -13.92
CA ARG A 28 -10.97 -4.55 -13.91
C ARG A 28 -11.37 -3.24 -13.26
N HIS A 29 -10.65 -2.78 -12.23
CA HIS A 29 -10.97 -1.51 -11.58
C HIS A 29 -10.37 -0.32 -12.33
N ILE A 30 -9.11 -0.41 -12.76
CA ILE A 30 -8.44 0.66 -13.53
C ILE A 30 -9.20 0.95 -14.83
N SER A 31 -9.68 -0.07 -15.55
CA SER A 31 -10.47 0.12 -16.76
C SER A 31 -11.82 0.82 -16.51
N LYS A 32 -12.38 0.75 -15.29
CA LYS A 32 -13.60 1.48 -14.92
C LYS A 32 -13.34 2.94 -14.55
N LEU A 33 -12.07 3.32 -14.37
CA LEU A 33 -11.62 4.67 -14.06
C LEU A 33 -11.04 5.37 -15.30
N ASP A 34 -11.36 4.86 -16.50
CA ASP A 34 -10.85 5.37 -17.78
C ASP A 34 -9.33 5.52 -17.82
N ASN A 35 -8.61 4.61 -17.15
CA ASN A 35 -7.14 4.64 -17.03
C ASN A 35 -6.59 5.96 -16.45
N SER A 36 -7.32 6.57 -15.50
CA SER A 36 -6.91 7.83 -14.85
C SER A 36 -5.47 7.77 -14.31
N PRO A 37 -4.63 8.80 -14.54
CA PRO A 37 -3.26 8.85 -14.00
C PRO A 37 -3.22 9.10 -12.48
N HIS A 38 -4.34 9.54 -11.90
CA HIS A 38 -4.48 9.86 -10.49
C HIS A 38 -4.74 8.64 -9.60
N ILE A 39 -4.55 7.42 -10.14
CA ILE A 39 -4.66 6.21 -9.34
C ILE A 39 -3.46 6.07 -8.40
N GLU A 40 -3.72 5.55 -7.21
CA GLU A 40 -2.72 5.13 -6.25
C GLU A 40 -3.01 3.67 -5.90
N ILE A 41 -1.98 2.83 -5.99
CA ILE A 41 -2.05 1.40 -5.64
C ILE A 41 -1.06 1.14 -4.53
N GLU A 42 -1.58 0.81 -3.36
CA GLU A 42 -0.81 0.59 -2.14
C GLU A 42 -1.20 -0.75 -1.50
N ALA A 43 -0.23 -1.39 -0.86
CA ALA A 43 -0.42 -2.57 -0.03
C ALA A 43 0.01 -2.24 1.39
N LYS A 44 -0.95 -2.18 2.31
CA LYS A 44 -0.70 -1.90 3.72
C LYS A 44 -0.53 -3.20 4.49
N LEU A 45 0.50 -3.30 5.31
CA LEU A 45 0.66 -4.40 6.26
C LEU A 45 -0.11 -4.09 7.56
N GLY A 46 -0.74 -5.11 8.13
CA GLY A 46 -1.56 -4.96 9.32
C GLY A 46 -2.16 -6.27 9.78
N ILE A 47 -3.36 -6.23 10.34
CA ILE A 47 -4.11 -7.44 10.71
C ILE A 47 -5.54 -7.39 10.23
N LEU A 48 -6.03 -8.56 9.81
CA LEU A 48 -7.46 -8.80 9.67
C LEU A 48 -8.01 -9.20 11.03
N LEU A 49 -9.02 -8.48 11.50
CA LEU A 49 -9.72 -8.72 12.75
C LEU A 49 -11.10 -9.26 12.46
N ASP A 50 -11.49 -10.31 13.17
CA ASP A 50 -12.89 -10.71 13.27
C ASP A 50 -13.64 -9.67 14.12
N LYS A 51 -14.70 -9.06 13.57
CA LYS A 51 -15.44 -7.97 14.23
C LYS A 51 -16.17 -8.40 15.49
N ARG A 52 -16.48 -9.69 15.64
CA ARG A 52 -17.20 -10.21 16.81
C ARG A 52 -16.26 -10.41 18.00
N SER A 53 -15.11 -11.00 17.75
CA SER A 53 -14.12 -11.31 18.79
C SER A 53 -13.09 -10.19 19.00
N SER A 54 -12.94 -9.29 18.03
CA SER A 54 -11.84 -8.32 17.96
C SER A 54 -10.45 -8.96 18.01
N GLN A 55 -10.36 -10.26 17.73
CA GLN A 55 -9.11 -11.00 17.61
C GLN A 55 -8.67 -11.07 16.15
N ARG A 56 -7.38 -11.35 15.93
CA ARG A 56 -6.89 -11.62 14.58
C ARG A 56 -7.70 -12.78 14.00
N LEU A 57 -8.15 -12.60 12.76
CA LEU A 57 -8.89 -13.57 11.99
C LEU A 57 -8.12 -14.90 11.97
N PHE A 58 -8.83 -15.98 12.26
CA PHE A 58 -8.28 -17.34 12.20
C PHE A 58 -9.22 -18.21 11.36
N ILE A 59 -8.74 -18.65 10.20
CA ILE A 59 -9.49 -19.52 9.29
C ILE A 59 -8.83 -20.90 9.35
N SER A 60 -9.43 -21.83 10.08
CA SER A 60 -8.83 -23.13 10.41
C SER A 60 -8.52 -24.01 9.20
N SER A 61 -9.19 -23.80 8.07
CA SER A 61 -9.00 -24.56 6.83
C SER A 61 -7.98 -23.95 5.87
N VAL A 62 -7.33 -22.83 6.22
CA VAL A 62 -6.41 -22.10 5.35
C VAL A 62 -5.05 -21.97 6.00
N GLU A 63 -4.05 -22.63 5.41
CA GLU A 63 -2.67 -22.67 5.92
C GLU A 63 -1.68 -21.75 5.17
N THR A 64 -2.09 -21.19 4.03
CA THR A 64 -1.26 -20.33 3.18
C THR A 64 -1.88 -18.95 2.99
N GLU A 65 -1.15 -18.03 2.36
CA GLU A 65 -1.73 -16.77 1.93
C GLU A 65 -2.98 -16.99 1.06
N ALA A 66 -4.05 -16.25 1.34
CA ALA A 66 -5.33 -16.40 0.67
C ALA A 66 -6.08 -15.07 0.57
N VAL A 67 -6.58 -14.76 -0.62
CA VAL A 67 -7.46 -13.61 -0.84
C VAL A 67 -8.79 -13.86 -0.15
N ILE A 68 -9.25 -12.92 0.67
CA ILE A 68 -10.54 -13.01 1.33
C ILE A 68 -11.63 -12.44 0.42
N SER A 69 -12.72 -13.21 0.27
CA SER A 69 -13.90 -12.80 -0.49
C SER A 69 -14.52 -11.53 0.08
N GLN A 70 -15.00 -10.66 -0.82
CA GLN A 70 -15.71 -9.43 -0.45
C GLN A 70 -16.94 -9.69 0.42
N ASN A 71 -17.59 -10.85 0.24
CA ASN A 71 -18.77 -11.23 1.04
C ASN A 71 -18.43 -11.33 2.53
N GLU A 72 -17.19 -11.69 2.89
CA GLU A 72 -16.76 -11.85 4.28
C GLU A 72 -16.40 -10.52 4.96
N MET A 73 -16.29 -9.41 4.20
CA MET A 73 -15.92 -8.09 4.74
C MET A 73 -16.96 -7.52 5.71
N ARG A 74 -18.19 -8.05 5.70
CA ARG A 74 -19.18 -7.73 6.72
C ARG A 74 -18.75 -8.14 8.13
N PHE A 75 -17.96 -9.21 8.24
CA PHE A 75 -17.46 -9.75 9.52
C PHE A 75 -16.01 -9.40 9.82
N ILE A 76 -15.26 -8.91 8.82
CA ILE A 76 -13.82 -8.69 8.95
C ILE A 76 -13.50 -7.19 8.87
N ARG A 77 -12.61 -6.71 9.73
CA ARG A 77 -12.05 -5.35 9.71
C ARG A 77 -10.54 -5.44 9.54
N PHE A 78 -9.97 -4.68 8.61
CA PHE A 78 -8.51 -4.52 8.57
C PHE A 78 -8.10 -3.39 9.51
N GLN A 79 -7.00 -3.59 10.23
CA GLN A 79 -6.34 -2.59 11.03
C GLN A 79 -4.90 -2.46 10.53
N SER A 80 -4.61 -1.29 9.92
CA SER A 80 -3.27 -0.85 9.55
C SER A 80 -2.56 -0.41 10.82
N ASP A 81 -1.76 -1.32 11.40
CA ASP A 81 -0.99 -1.06 12.61
C ASP A 81 0.00 -2.20 12.85
N MET A 82 1.13 -1.87 13.46
CA MET A 82 2.14 -2.82 13.91
C MET A 82 2.75 -2.37 15.25
N THR A 83 3.48 -3.25 15.91
CA THR A 83 4.18 -2.88 17.15
C THR A 83 5.36 -1.95 16.86
N ILE A 84 5.75 -1.16 17.87
CA ILE A 84 6.95 -0.33 17.79
C ILE A 84 8.22 -1.15 17.51
N ASP A 85 8.28 -2.40 18.00
CA ASP A 85 9.41 -3.31 17.73
C ASP A 85 9.45 -3.75 16.27
N GLN A 86 8.30 -4.08 15.69
CA GLN A 86 8.19 -4.37 14.25
C GLN A 86 8.59 -3.15 13.41
N HIS A 87 8.08 -1.96 13.76
CA HIS A 87 8.43 -0.71 13.10
C HIS A 87 9.94 -0.42 13.16
N GLY A 88 10.55 -0.51 14.34
CA GLY A 88 11.99 -0.33 14.53
C GLY A 88 12.81 -1.36 13.74
N ASN A 89 12.31 -2.60 13.61
CA ASN A 89 12.96 -3.61 12.77
C ASN A 89 12.90 -3.27 11.28
N PHE A 90 11.73 -2.89 10.77
CA PHE A 90 11.60 -2.48 9.36
C PHE A 90 12.50 -1.29 9.06
N ASN A 91 12.59 -0.32 9.96
CA ASN A 91 13.50 0.80 9.80
C ASN A 91 14.97 0.35 9.66
N ARG A 92 15.43 -0.57 10.51
CA ARG A 92 16.80 -1.12 10.41
C ARG A 92 17.02 -1.89 9.10
N LEU A 93 16.05 -2.71 8.70
CA LEU A 93 16.13 -3.52 7.49
C LEU A 93 16.20 -2.66 6.23
N LEU A 94 15.33 -1.66 6.12
CA LEU A 94 15.24 -0.76 4.98
C LEU A 94 16.47 0.15 4.89
N ASN A 95 16.96 0.69 6.02
CA ASN A 95 18.22 1.44 6.03
C ASN A 95 19.43 0.58 5.66
N LYS A 96 19.44 -0.70 6.07
CA LYS A 96 20.47 -1.64 5.61
C LYS A 96 20.39 -1.84 4.09
N ALA A 97 19.19 -1.97 3.53
CA ALA A 97 19.02 -2.09 2.07
C ALA A 97 19.54 -0.83 1.33
N VAL A 98 19.33 0.36 1.87
CA VAL A 98 19.90 1.62 1.32
C VAL A 98 21.43 1.55 1.28
N ALA A 99 22.06 1.08 2.36
CA ALA A 99 23.52 0.94 2.43
C ALA A 99 24.07 -0.14 1.48
N ASP A 100 23.42 -1.31 1.44
CA ASP A 100 23.86 -2.46 0.64
C ASP A 100 23.69 -2.22 -0.86
N LEU A 101 22.63 -1.53 -1.27
CA LEU A 101 22.31 -1.24 -2.68
C LEU A 101 22.92 0.07 -3.20
N LYS A 102 23.81 0.71 -2.42
CA LYS A 102 24.70 1.82 -2.80
C LYS A 102 24.11 2.81 -3.81
N GLY A 103 23.07 3.53 -3.40
CA GLY A 103 22.47 4.61 -4.19
C GLY A 103 21.36 4.19 -5.15
N ALA A 104 21.08 2.89 -5.30
CA ALA A 104 19.93 2.43 -6.09
C ALA A 104 18.58 2.65 -5.38
N VAL A 105 18.59 2.78 -4.05
CA VAL A 105 17.40 3.10 -3.24
C VAL A 105 17.41 4.60 -2.94
N LYS A 106 16.38 5.32 -3.39
CA LYS A 106 16.18 6.72 -3.02
C LYS A 106 15.49 6.77 -1.67
N TYR A 107 16.18 7.31 -0.68
CA TYR A 107 15.67 7.50 0.67
C TYR A 107 15.22 8.95 0.89
N THR A 108 14.06 9.15 1.52
CA THR A 108 13.58 10.47 1.96
C THR A 108 12.95 10.34 3.34
N HIS A 109 13.16 11.32 4.21
CA HIS A 109 12.56 11.40 5.54
C HIS A 109 11.84 12.72 5.71
N ARG A 110 10.51 12.68 5.89
CA ARG A 110 9.67 13.86 6.00
C ARG A 110 8.88 13.86 7.30
N TYR A 111 8.70 15.06 7.82
CA TYR A 111 7.79 15.34 8.91
C TYR A 111 6.66 16.16 8.33
N GLU A 112 5.47 15.60 8.27
CA GLU A 112 4.33 16.16 7.53
C GLU A 112 3.15 16.36 8.49
N VAL A 113 2.31 17.36 8.20
CA VAL A 113 0.98 17.49 8.80
C VAL A 113 -0.06 17.31 7.72
N ASP A 114 -0.89 16.29 7.88
CA ASP A 114 -2.09 16.11 7.07
C ASP A 114 -3.27 16.82 7.77
N THR A 115 -3.80 17.86 7.17
CA THR A 115 -4.99 18.58 7.65
C THR A 115 -6.18 18.28 6.75
N PHE A 116 -7.31 17.92 7.35
CA PHE A 116 -8.50 17.48 6.63
C PHE A 116 -9.62 18.50 6.75
N TYR A 117 -10.15 18.92 5.60
CA TYR A 117 -11.21 19.91 5.46
C TYR A 117 -12.50 19.25 4.96
N PRO A 118 -13.67 19.85 5.24
CA PRO A 118 -14.92 19.37 4.66
C PRO A 118 -14.86 19.36 3.12
N PRO A 119 -15.68 18.53 2.45
CA PRO A 119 -15.78 18.54 1.00
C PRO A 119 -16.15 19.94 0.48
N SER A 120 -15.63 20.32 -0.68
CA SER A 120 -16.11 21.52 -1.36
C SER A 120 -17.56 21.33 -1.81
N ARG A 121 -18.25 22.44 -2.10
CA ARG A 121 -19.68 22.40 -2.43
C ARG A 121 -19.94 21.52 -3.67
N GLY A 122 -20.67 20.43 -3.47
CA GLY A 122 -21.02 19.47 -4.54
C GLY A 122 -20.10 18.25 -4.63
N GLU A 123 -19.07 18.18 -3.78
CA GLU A 123 -18.16 17.03 -3.70
C GLU A 123 -18.48 16.16 -2.49
N ALA A 124 -18.11 14.87 -2.58
CA ALA A 124 -18.34 13.90 -1.52
C ALA A 124 -17.11 13.68 -0.63
N GLU A 125 -15.90 13.87 -1.19
CA GLU A 125 -14.65 13.55 -0.53
C GLU A 125 -14.06 14.75 0.19
N ARG A 126 -13.41 14.51 1.33
CA ARG A 126 -12.71 15.54 2.09
C ARG A 126 -11.47 16.01 1.33
N VAL A 127 -11.14 17.29 1.48
CA VAL A 127 -9.87 17.83 1.00
C VAL A 127 -8.79 17.57 2.05
N ARG A 128 -7.68 16.96 1.65
CA ARG A 128 -6.47 16.77 2.46
C ARG A 128 -5.41 17.74 1.98
N VAL A 129 -4.94 18.61 2.87
CA VAL A 129 -3.75 19.44 2.65
C VAL A 129 -2.61 18.84 3.45
N SER A 130 -1.48 18.56 2.79
CA SER A 130 -0.28 17.98 3.41
C SER A 130 0.83 19.03 3.38
N VAL A 131 1.42 19.35 4.54
CA VAL A 131 2.43 20.41 4.71
C VAL A 131 3.70 19.84 5.33
N ASP A 132 4.87 20.24 4.85
CA ASP A 132 6.15 19.88 5.47
C ASP A 132 6.38 20.73 6.74
N LYS A 133 6.61 20.08 7.89
CA LYS A 133 6.77 20.76 9.19
C LYS A 133 8.04 21.58 9.34
N LYS A 134 9.03 21.38 8.48
CA LYS A 134 10.31 22.10 8.54
C LYS A 134 10.28 23.34 7.67
N THR A 135 9.63 23.28 6.51
CA THR A 135 9.61 24.39 5.54
C THR A 135 8.29 25.15 5.51
N ASP A 136 7.22 24.61 6.12
CA ASP A 136 5.84 25.08 6.00
C ASP A 136 5.33 25.11 4.54
N GLU A 137 6.01 24.41 3.63
CA GLU A 137 5.60 24.31 2.23
C GLU A 137 4.48 23.29 2.06
N VAL A 138 3.48 23.64 1.23
CA VAL A 138 2.42 22.71 0.84
C VAL A 138 2.99 21.64 -0.08
N ILE A 139 2.96 20.38 0.38
CA ILE A 139 3.41 19.22 -0.38
C ILE A 139 2.35 18.83 -1.41
N ALA A 140 1.09 18.74 -0.98
CA ALA A 140 -0.02 18.34 -1.84
C ALA A 140 -1.36 18.74 -1.24
N THR A 141 -2.30 19.10 -2.12
CA THR A 141 -3.72 19.29 -1.81
C THR A 141 -4.54 18.38 -2.69
N ILE A 142 -5.23 17.41 -2.09
CA ILE A 142 -5.91 16.35 -2.83
C ILE A 142 -7.28 15.99 -2.25
N GLN A 143 -8.09 15.34 -3.07
CA GLN A 143 -9.22 14.52 -2.65
C GLN A 143 -8.88 13.05 -2.89
N LYS A 144 -8.89 12.27 -1.80
CA LYS A 144 -8.62 10.84 -1.84
C LYS A 144 -9.93 10.07 -1.84
N LYS A 145 -10.27 9.46 -2.98
CA LYS A 145 -11.43 8.58 -3.13
C LYS A 145 -10.99 7.12 -3.11
N ARG A 146 -11.53 6.34 -2.18
CA ARG A 146 -11.29 4.89 -2.17
C ARG A 146 -12.11 4.21 -3.24
N ILE A 147 -11.44 3.46 -4.12
CA ILE A 147 -12.10 2.74 -5.22
C ILE A 147 -12.42 1.32 -4.81
N ALA A 148 -11.42 0.58 -4.34
CA ALA A 148 -11.59 -0.80 -3.94
C ALA A 148 -10.48 -1.27 -3.01
N ASP A 149 -10.82 -2.21 -2.12
CA ASP A 149 -9.88 -2.90 -1.23
C ASP A 149 -9.90 -4.40 -1.52
N LEU A 150 -8.74 -5.04 -1.45
CA LEU A 150 -8.59 -6.49 -1.49
C LEU A 150 -7.78 -6.94 -0.27
N ASN A 151 -8.39 -7.72 0.60
CA ASN A 151 -7.75 -8.21 1.82
C ASN A 151 -7.15 -9.59 1.57
N VAL A 152 -5.93 -9.80 2.05
CA VAL A 152 -5.22 -11.08 1.96
C VAL A 152 -4.86 -11.53 3.37
N TYR A 153 -5.41 -12.68 3.75
CA TYR A 153 -5.07 -13.38 4.98
C TYR A 153 -3.74 -14.10 4.79
N ASN A 154 -2.84 -13.98 5.77
CA ASN A 154 -1.53 -14.60 5.72
C ASN A 154 -1.21 -15.33 7.03
N PRO A 155 -1.66 -16.60 7.18
CA PRO A 155 -1.45 -17.39 8.41
C PRO A 155 0.03 -17.69 8.69
N SER A 156 0.86 -17.72 7.64
CA SER A 156 2.30 -17.95 7.75
C SER A 156 3.08 -16.73 8.27
N SER A 157 2.39 -15.60 8.45
CA SER A 157 2.94 -14.32 8.91
C SER A 157 2.20 -13.81 10.14
N LYS A 158 2.81 -12.94 10.94
CA LYS A 158 2.15 -12.14 12.00
C LYS A 158 1.34 -10.97 11.46
N LEU A 159 1.58 -10.59 10.21
CA LEU A 159 0.89 -9.52 9.51
C LEU A 159 0.16 -10.08 8.29
N ASP A 160 -1.12 -9.72 8.21
CA ASP A 160 -1.93 -9.78 7.00
C ASP A 160 -1.68 -8.52 6.16
N TYR A 161 -2.28 -8.43 4.98
CA TYR A 161 -2.17 -7.21 4.19
C TYR A 161 -3.43 -6.89 3.41
N ARG A 162 -3.59 -5.61 3.11
CA ARG A 162 -4.66 -5.07 2.27
C ARG A 162 -4.05 -4.35 1.09
N ILE A 163 -4.49 -4.70 -0.11
CA ILE A 163 -4.22 -3.96 -1.32
C ILE A 163 -5.37 -2.97 -1.52
N SER A 164 -5.07 -1.69 -1.65
CA SER A 164 -6.03 -0.62 -1.87
C SER A 164 -5.74 0.06 -3.19
N LEU A 165 -6.79 0.27 -3.98
CA LEU A 165 -6.79 1.17 -5.13
C LEU A 165 -7.57 2.41 -4.75
N ASN A 166 -6.92 3.56 -4.79
CA ASN A 166 -7.51 4.87 -4.54
C ASN A 166 -7.36 5.76 -5.79
N MET A 167 -8.13 6.84 -5.83
CA MET A 167 -7.85 8.01 -6.66
C MET A 167 -7.42 9.16 -5.77
N GLU A 168 -6.29 9.78 -6.07
CA GLU A 168 -5.81 11.00 -5.43
C GLU A 168 -5.88 12.15 -6.44
N VAL A 169 -7.05 12.80 -6.51
CA VAL A 169 -7.28 13.90 -7.46
C VAL A 169 -6.77 15.21 -6.85
N PRO A 170 -5.95 16.00 -7.57
CA PRO A 170 -5.57 17.34 -7.11
C PRO A 170 -6.82 18.18 -6.81
N ALA A 171 -6.81 18.88 -5.68
CA ALA A 171 -7.91 19.72 -5.25
C ALA A 171 -7.44 21.16 -5.04
N GLU A 172 -8.38 22.10 -5.08
CA GLU A 172 -8.11 23.49 -4.74
C GLU A 172 -7.82 23.62 -3.24
N MET A 173 -7.02 24.63 -2.88
CA MET A 173 -6.80 24.97 -1.48
C MET A 173 -8.13 25.37 -0.83
N PRO A 174 -8.43 24.84 0.38
CA PRO A 174 -9.62 25.27 1.10
C PRO A 174 -9.55 26.76 1.41
N TYR A 175 -10.71 27.41 1.42
CA TYR A 175 -10.81 28.83 1.77
C TYR A 175 -10.33 29.08 3.20
N SER A 176 -9.73 30.25 3.45
CA SER A 176 -9.12 30.59 4.74
C SER A 176 -10.09 30.60 5.92
N ASP A 177 -11.39 30.71 5.65
CA ASP A 177 -12.48 30.71 6.63
C ASP A 177 -13.07 29.31 6.90
N GLN A 178 -12.58 28.26 6.21
CA GLN A 178 -13.00 26.89 6.48
C GLN A 178 -12.23 26.27 7.65
N ASP A 179 -12.96 25.83 8.66
CA ASP A 179 -12.38 25.10 9.78
C ASP A 179 -11.94 23.68 9.37
N ALA A 180 -10.71 23.33 9.77
CA ALA A 180 -10.22 21.97 9.66
C ALA A 180 -11.02 21.03 10.58
N ILE A 181 -11.36 19.84 10.08
CA ILE A 181 -12.07 18.82 10.86
C ILE A 181 -11.14 18.17 11.87
N TYR A 182 -9.94 17.80 11.43
CA TYR A 182 -8.86 17.25 12.26
C TYR A 182 -7.54 17.31 11.48
N SER A 183 -6.43 17.15 12.21
CA SER A 183 -5.11 16.98 11.63
C SER A 183 -4.41 15.72 12.13
N ARG A 184 -3.39 15.29 11.40
CA ARG A 184 -2.52 14.17 11.78
C ARG A 184 -1.07 14.55 11.54
N ASP A 185 -0.25 14.31 12.54
CA ASP A 185 1.20 14.41 12.41
C ASP A 185 1.75 13.11 11.84
N LYS A 186 2.63 13.21 10.85
CA LYS A 186 3.28 12.08 10.19
C LYS A 186 4.78 12.22 10.25
N ASP A 187 5.43 11.16 10.71
CA ASP A 187 6.87 10.96 10.60
C ASP A 187 7.08 9.81 9.61
N ARG A 188 7.52 10.12 8.39
CA ARG A 188 7.54 9.21 7.25
C ARG A 188 8.94 9.01 6.69
N MET A 189 9.39 7.76 6.71
CA MET A 189 10.58 7.31 5.98
C MET A 189 10.16 6.59 4.70
N SER A 190 10.51 7.14 3.55
CA SER A 190 10.17 6.63 2.23
C SER A 190 11.41 6.06 1.52
N TYR A 191 11.26 4.87 0.96
CA TYR A 191 12.31 4.13 0.26
C TYR A 191 11.82 3.75 -1.14
N VAL A 192 12.32 4.42 -2.17
CA VAL A 192 11.95 4.14 -3.56
C VAL A 192 12.99 3.25 -4.21
N TYR A 193 12.57 2.10 -4.75
CA TYR A 193 13.42 1.16 -5.46
C TYR A 193 12.68 0.54 -6.64
N GLN A 194 13.20 0.76 -7.85
CA GLN A 194 12.58 0.32 -9.10
C GLN A 194 11.10 0.79 -9.20
N ALA A 195 10.15 -0.14 -9.29
CA ALA A 195 8.73 0.14 -9.48
C ALA A 195 7.95 0.34 -8.19
N VAL A 196 8.60 0.27 -7.01
CA VAL A 196 7.92 0.34 -5.71
C VAL A 196 8.49 1.45 -4.82
N GLN A 197 7.62 2.01 -3.99
CA GLN A 197 7.99 2.82 -2.85
C GLN A 197 7.50 2.10 -1.58
N ILE A 198 8.36 2.07 -0.57
CA ILE A 198 8.04 1.51 0.75
C ILE A 198 8.03 2.67 1.73
N ASP A 199 6.90 2.89 2.38
CA ASP A 199 6.71 3.95 3.35
C ASP A 199 6.52 3.37 4.73
N LEU A 200 7.43 3.75 5.64
CA LEU A 200 7.34 3.44 7.06
C LEU A 200 6.94 4.73 7.78
N THR A 201 5.71 4.76 8.29
CA THR A 201 5.09 6.00 8.80
C THR A 201 4.64 5.83 10.25
N GLN A 202 4.99 6.79 11.10
CA GLN A 202 4.34 6.98 12.40
C GLN A 202 3.29 8.07 12.28
N VAL A 203 2.06 7.76 12.64
CA VAL A 203 0.93 8.70 12.57
C VAL A 203 0.47 9.01 13.99
N THR A 204 0.36 10.31 14.32
CA THR A 204 -0.23 10.78 15.58
C THR A 204 -1.49 11.58 15.26
N ASP A 205 -2.64 11.11 15.73
CA ASP A 205 -3.90 11.81 15.53
C ASP A 205 -4.06 12.96 16.55
N SER A 206 -4.37 14.16 16.09
CA SER A 206 -4.49 15.35 16.96
C SER A 206 -5.58 15.25 18.02
N ILE A 207 -6.61 14.44 17.80
CA ILE A 207 -7.75 14.30 18.73
C ILE A 207 -7.44 13.23 19.77
N LYS A 208 -6.98 12.06 19.32
CA LYS A 208 -6.78 10.90 20.21
C LYS A 208 -5.40 10.89 20.88
N ASN A 209 -4.43 11.59 20.30
CA ASN A 209 -3.02 11.55 20.67
C ASN A 209 -2.44 10.11 20.72
N GLU A 210 -3.07 9.19 19.98
CA GLU A 210 -2.62 7.81 19.81
C GLU A 210 -1.62 7.75 18.65
N LYS A 211 -0.53 7.00 18.85
CA LYS A 211 0.47 6.72 17.82
C LYS A 211 0.19 5.39 17.16
N VAL A 212 0.11 5.40 15.84
CA VAL A 212 -0.04 4.21 15.00
C VAL A 212 1.22 4.06 14.15
N HIS A 213 1.65 2.82 13.95
CA HIS A 213 2.82 2.50 13.13
C HIS A 213 2.37 1.77 11.87
N GLU A 214 2.58 2.39 10.71
CA GLU A 214 2.11 1.89 9.42
C GLU A 214 3.29 1.56 8.51
N LEU A 215 3.12 0.50 7.69
CA LEU A 215 4.06 0.11 6.64
C LEU A 215 3.26 -0.14 5.38
N GLU A 216 3.59 0.61 4.35
CA GLU A 216 2.90 0.63 3.07
C GLU A 216 3.92 0.29 1.98
N VAL A 217 3.54 -0.55 1.03
CA VAL A 217 4.28 -0.77 -0.20
C VAL A 217 3.40 -0.31 -1.34
N GLU A 218 3.81 0.68 -2.09
CA GLU A 218 3.04 1.25 -3.18
C GLU A 218 3.78 1.12 -4.52
N LEU A 219 3.05 1.23 -5.61
CA LEU A 219 3.67 1.41 -6.92
C LEU A 219 4.18 2.85 -7.04
N ALA A 220 5.48 2.99 -7.31
CA ALA A 220 6.14 4.30 -7.36
C ALA A 220 5.67 5.19 -8.53
N SER A 221 5.00 4.61 -9.54
CA SER A 221 4.54 5.32 -10.73
C SER A 221 3.29 4.66 -11.30
N SER A 222 2.14 5.33 -11.13
CA SER A 222 0.89 4.95 -11.77
C SER A 222 1.03 4.97 -13.30
N GLU A 223 1.71 5.98 -13.84
CA GLU A 223 1.95 6.11 -15.27
C GLU A 223 2.67 4.89 -15.86
N THR A 224 3.68 4.38 -15.18
CA THR A 224 4.43 3.20 -15.65
C THR A 224 3.52 1.99 -15.74
N LEU A 225 2.68 1.76 -14.73
CA LEU A 225 1.71 0.67 -14.76
C LEU A 225 0.68 0.87 -15.89
N LEU A 226 0.17 2.10 -16.06
CA LEU A 226 -0.82 2.42 -17.09
C LEU A 226 -0.27 2.22 -18.51
N ARG A 227 1.00 2.56 -18.76
CA ARG A 227 1.67 2.28 -20.04
C ARG A 227 1.76 0.77 -20.30
N GLU A 228 2.09 -0.02 -19.29
CA GLU A 228 2.13 -1.49 -19.44
C GLU A 228 0.72 -2.09 -19.64
N LYS A 229 -0.29 -1.50 -19.01
CA LYS A 229 -1.69 -1.85 -19.27
C LYS A 229 -2.09 -1.53 -20.72
N GLU A 230 -1.73 -0.37 -21.25
CA GLU A 230 -2.02 0.00 -22.64
C GLU A 230 -1.39 -0.99 -23.63
N LYS A 231 -0.14 -1.40 -23.39
CA LYS A 231 0.50 -2.47 -24.17
C LYS A 231 -0.30 -3.78 -24.09
N LEU A 232 -0.74 -4.16 -22.89
CA LEU A 232 -1.57 -5.35 -22.69
C LEU A 232 -2.88 -5.28 -23.49
N ASP A 233 -3.60 -4.15 -23.41
CA ASP A 233 -4.85 -3.92 -24.14
C ASP A 233 -4.65 -4.02 -25.66
N ASN A 234 -3.49 -3.56 -26.14
CA ASN A 234 -3.06 -3.64 -27.54
C ASN A 234 -2.41 -4.99 -27.93
N ARG A 235 -2.45 -6.01 -27.05
CA ARG A 235 -1.84 -7.34 -27.26
C ARG A 235 -0.33 -7.29 -27.57
N GLN A 236 0.34 -6.28 -27.03
CA GLN A 236 1.79 -6.14 -27.12
C GLN A 236 2.48 -6.80 -25.91
N PRO A 237 3.76 -7.17 -26.04
CA PRO A 237 4.58 -7.53 -24.89
C PRO A 237 4.53 -6.43 -23.83
N ASN A 238 4.24 -6.80 -22.59
CA ASN A 238 4.04 -5.89 -21.48
C ASN A 238 4.55 -6.50 -20.17
N GLN A 239 4.68 -5.66 -19.16
CA GLN A 239 5.19 -6.01 -17.84
C GLN A 239 4.16 -5.79 -16.73
N PHE A 240 2.87 -5.69 -17.05
CA PHE A 240 1.85 -5.33 -16.06
C PHE A 240 1.83 -6.30 -14.87
N GLN A 241 1.73 -7.60 -15.16
CA GLN A 241 1.72 -8.64 -14.13
C GLN A 241 3.07 -8.76 -13.40
N GLU A 242 4.16 -8.42 -14.07
CA GLU A 242 5.51 -8.44 -13.49
C GLU A 242 5.66 -7.33 -12.45
N ILE A 243 5.18 -6.11 -12.76
CA ILE A 243 5.15 -4.97 -11.83
C ILE A 243 4.29 -5.30 -10.60
N VAL A 244 3.08 -5.87 -10.81
CA VAL A 244 2.23 -6.34 -9.70
C VAL A 244 2.92 -7.43 -8.88
N GLY A 245 3.66 -8.33 -9.55
CA GLY A 245 4.48 -9.34 -8.88
C GLY A 245 5.58 -8.73 -8.01
N VAL A 246 6.26 -7.68 -8.48
CA VAL A 246 7.28 -6.96 -7.69
C VAL A 246 6.66 -6.32 -6.44
N LEU A 247 5.49 -5.70 -6.56
CA LEU A 247 4.73 -5.16 -5.42
C LEU A 247 4.47 -6.27 -4.37
N LEU A 248 3.86 -7.38 -4.80
CA LEU A 248 3.49 -8.48 -3.90
C LEU A 248 4.71 -9.18 -3.30
N ASN A 249 5.80 -9.32 -4.04
CA ASN A 249 7.03 -9.92 -3.53
C ASN A 249 7.65 -9.06 -2.40
N ASN A 250 7.64 -7.73 -2.53
CA ASN A 250 8.09 -6.86 -1.46
C ASN A 250 7.19 -6.96 -0.22
N VAL A 251 5.87 -6.99 -0.40
CA VAL A 251 4.91 -7.21 0.69
C VAL A 251 5.18 -8.54 1.40
N ARG A 252 5.36 -9.64 0.65
CA ARG A 252 5.64 -10.97 1.20
C ARG A 252 6.97 -11.02 1.96
N VAL A 253 8.01 -10.38 1.45
CA VAL A 253 9.31 -10.28 2.14
C VAL A 253 9.16 -9.53 3.46
N LEU A 254 8.50 -8.37 3.45
CA LEU A 254 8.28 -7.57 4.66
C LEU A 254 7.39 -8.30 5.67
N ALA A 255 6.31 -8.95 5.23
CA ALA A 255 5.45 -9.75 6.08
C ALA A 255 6.24 -10.90 6.74
N LYS A 256 7.09 -11.60 6.00
CA LYS A 256 7.96 -12.65 6.55
C LYS A 256 8.93 -12.12 7.59
N GLU A 257 9.50 -10.94 7.38
CA GLU A 257 10.42 -10.31 8.33
C GLU A 257 9.72 -9.91 9.64
N ALA A 258 8.42 -9.64 9.60
CA ALA A 258 7.60 -9.37 10.79
C ALA A 258 7.54 -10.55 11.78
N ASN A 259 7.75 -11.79 11.32
CA ASN A 259 7.68 -13.00 12.15
C ASN A 259 8.79 -13.09 13.20
N LYS A 260 9.92 -12.41 12.97
CA LYS A 260 11.10 -12.46 13.84
C LYS A 260 10.88 -11.77 15.19
N PHE A 261 9.77 -11.07 15.38
CA PHE A 261 9.49 -10.24 16.56
C PHE A 261 8.13 -10.58 17.15
N GLN A 262 8.00 -10.55 18.48
CA GLN A 262 6.72 -10.77 19.16
C GLN A 262 5.78 -9.59 18.94
N ARG A 263 4.47 -9.88 19.01
CA ARG A 263 3.43 -8.86 19.03
C ARG A 263 2.86 -8.81 20.44
#